data_AF-A0AAW4VIR2-F1
#
_entry.id   AF-A0AAW4VIR2-F1
#
_cell.length_a   1.000
_cell.length_b   1.000
_cell.length_c   1.000
_cell.angle_alpha   90.00
_cell.angle_beta   90.00
_cell.angle_gamma   90.00
#
_symmetry.space_group_name_H-M   'P 1'
#
loop_
_entity.id
_entity.type
_entity.pdbx_description
1 polymer ?
#
loop_
_entity_poly.entity_id
_entity_poly.type
_entity_poly.pdbx_seq_one_letter_code
_entity_poly.pdbx_strand_id
1 'polypeptide(L)' 'MIETAKSNKLNPYDYIEFILDYLPQQDLVEDPERLDWFLPWSEEIKEKFEIKAD' A
#
# COMPACT_ATOMS: atom_id res chain seq x y z
N MET A 1 -9.88 -5.49 0.04
CA MET A 1 -9.17 -4.19 -0.04
C MET A 1 -9.58 -3.25 1.08
N ILE A 2 -10.82 -2.74 1.13
CA ILE A 2 -11.26 -1.83 2.22
C ILE A 2 -11.07 -2.45 3.61
N GLU A 3 -11.64 -3.64 3.85
CA GLU A 3 -11.51 -4.30 5.15
C GLU A 3 -10.05 -4.71 5.45
N THR A 4 -9.28 -5.05 4.42
CA THR A 4 -7.84 -5.32 4.55
C THR A 4 -7.06 -4.08 4.99
N ALA A 5 -7.37 -2.91 4.42
CA ALA A 5 -6.76 -1.63 4.79
C ALA A 5 -7.07 -1.29 6.25
N LYS A 6 -8.35 -1.40 6.66
CA LYS A 6 -8.76 -1.19 8.06
C LYS A 6 -8.01 -2.11 9.02
N SER A 7 -7.90 -3.39 8.71
CA SER A 7 -7.17 -4.37 9.53
C SER A 7 -5.67 -4.05 9.66
N ASN A 8 -5.10 -3.29 8.72
CA ASN A 8 -3.71 -2.80 8.77
C ASN A 8 -3.61 -1.35 9.27
N LYS A 9 -4.64 -0.84 9.96
CA LYS A 9 -4.69 0.52 10.52
C LYS A 9 -4.59 1.65 9.49
N LEU A 10 -4.88 1.36 8.22
CA LEU A 10 -4.94 2.36 7.16
C LEU A 10 -6.33 2.99 7.09
N ASN A 11 -6.37 4.29 6.78
CA ASN A 11 -7.58 4.89 6.24
C ASN A 11 -7.86 4.29 4.85
N PRO A 12 -9.00 3.62 4.64
CA PRO A 12 -9.27 2.96 3.36
C PRO A 12 -9.34 3.90 2.16
N TYR A 13 -9.82 5.14 2.36
CA TYR A 13 -9.93 6.11 1.27
C TYR A 13 -8.54 6.52 0.80
N ASP A 14 -7.70 7.01 1.72
CA ASP A 14 -6.35 7.48 1.43
C ASP A 14 -5.46 6.36 0.84
N TYR A 15 -5.60 5.12 1.35
CA TYR A 15 -4.87 3.98 0.81
C TYR A 15 -5.31 3.61 -0.60
N ILE A 16 -6.63 3.61 -0.88
CA ILE A 16 -7.13 3.30 -2.23
C ILE A 16 -6.74 4.39 -3.22
N GLU A 17 -6.84 5.67 -2.82
CA GLU A 17 -6.37 6.81 -3.62
C GLU A 17 -4.88 6.64 -3.98
N PHE A 18 -4.03 6.35 -2.99
CA PHE A 18 -2.61 6.06 -3.21
C PHE A 18 -2.39 4.90 -4.19
N ILE A 19 -3.09 3.78 -4.02
CA ILE A 19 -2.93 2.63 -4.92
C ILE A 19 -3.31 3.00 -6.36
N LEU A 20 -4.43 3.69 -6.54
CA LEU A 20 -4.91 4.08 -7.87
C LEU A 20 -3.99 5.10 -8.54
N ASP A 21 -3.39 6.00 -7.76
CA ASP A 21 -2.45 6.98 -8.29
C ASP A 21 -1.10 6.35 -8.66
N TYR A 22 -0.51 5.52 -7.79
CA TYR A 22 0.90 5.14 -7.91
C TYR A 22 1.15 3.74 -8.48
N LEU A 23 0.27 2.77 -8.24
CA LEU A 23 0.48 1.39 -8.69
C LEU A 23 0.49 1.25 -10.22
N PRO A 24 -0.39 1.92 -11.00
CA PRO A 24 -0.38 1.81 -12.46
C PRO A 24 0.88 2.36 -13.13
N GLN A 25 1.66 3.17 -12.41
CA GLN A 25 2.91 3.76 -12.90
C GLN A 25 4.12 2.83 -12.71
N GLN A 26 3.94 1.70 -12.00
CA GLN A 26 5.04 0.77 -11.73
C GLN A 26 5.27 -0.16 -12.92
N ASP A 27 6.54 -0.45 -13.19
CA ASP A 27 6.94 -1.48 -14.15
C ASP A 27 6.87 -2.87 -13.50
N LEU A 28 5.66 -3.41 -13.41
CA LEU A 28 5.41 -4.73 -12.82
C LEU A 28 5.70 -5.88 -13.79
N VAL A 29 6.02 -5.60 -15.05
CA VAL A 29 6.40 -6.62 -16.04
C VAL A 29 7.84 -7.04 -15.82
N GLU A 30 8.74 -6.06 -15.70
CA GLU A 30 10.16 -6.30 -15.46
C GLU A 30 10.48 -6.46 -13.96
N ASP A 31 9.70 -5.85 -13.06
CA ASP A 31 9.92 -5.88 -11.61
C ASP A 31 8.62 -6.20 -10.84
N PRO A 32 8.14 -7.46 -10.89
CA PRO A 32 6.89 -7.86 -10.24
C PRO A 32 6.95 -7.79 -8.71
N GLU A 33 8.14 -7.87 -8.11
CA GLU A 33 8.34 -7.80 -6.66
C GLU A 33 7.96 -6.43 -6.10
N ARG A 34 7.97 -5.37 -6.92
CA ARG A 34 7.46 -4.04 -6.51
C ARG A 34 6.03 -4.05 -6.04
N LEU A 35 5.20 -5.01 -6.47
CA LEU A 35 3.83 -5.12 -5.99
C LEU A 35 3.78 -5.29 -4.46
N ASP A 36 4.78 -5.95 -3.87
CA ASP A 36 4.82 -6.21 -2.44
C ASP A 36 4.92 -4.92 -1.62
N TRP A 37 5.57 -3.88 -2.16
CA TRP A 37 5.66 -2.57 -1.52
C TRP A 37 4.32 -1.87 -1.40
N PHE A 38 3.34 -2.23 -2.22
CA PHE A 38 1.99 -1.64 -2.19
C PHE A 38 1.02 -2.43 -1.33
N LEU A 39 1.42 -3.58 -0.77
CA LEU A 39 0.58 -4.37 0.11
C LEU A 39 0.34 -3.62 1.44
N PRO A 40 -0.86 -3.72 2.02
CA PRO A 40 -1.23 -2.89 3.17
C PRO A 40 -0.42 -3.21 4.45
N TRP A 41 0.32 -4.32 4.48
CA TRP A 41 1.21 -4.72 5.57
C TRP A 41 2.70 -4.49 5.27
N SER A 42 3.05 -3.95 4.11
CA SER A 42 4.44 -3.68 3.74
C SER A 42 5.05 -2.60 4.63
N GLU A 43 6.38 -2.62 4.78
CA GLU A 43 7.07 -1.57 5.55
C GLU A 43 6.98 -0.22 4.83
N GLU A 44 6.99 -0.23 3.50
CA GLU A 44 6.84 0.95 2.65
C GLU A 44 5.50 1.66 2.87
N ILE A 45 4.40 0.90 2.98
CA ILE A 45 3.07 1.45 3.30
C ILE A 45 3.02 1.95 4.74
N LYS A 46 3.58 1.20 5.70
CA LYS A 46 3.61 1.64 7.10
C LYS A 46 4.38 2.94 7.25
N GLU A 47 5.54 3.06 6.61
CA GLU A 47 6.34 4.29 6.61
C GLU A 47 5.57 5.44 5.95
N LYS A 48 4.99 5.21 4.76
CA LYS A 48 4.26 6.26 4.01
C LYS A 48 3.05 6.81 4.74
N PHE A 49 2.33 5.96 5.46
CA PHE A 49 1.13 6.35 6.22
C PHE A 49 1.40 6.56 7.71
N GLU A 50 2.68 6.62 8.12
CA GLU A 50 3.11 6.84 9.49
C GLU A 50 2.46 5.88 10.51
N ILE A 51 2.21 4.64 10.08
CA ILE A 51 1.63 3.61 10.94
C ILE A 51 2.71 3.17 11.92
N LYS A 52 2.49 3.48 13.20
CA LYS A 52 3.37 3.03 14.28
C LYS A 52 3.36 1.51 14.37
N ALA A 53 4.55 0.90 14.37
CA ALA A 53 4.72 -0.48 14.81
C ALA A 53 4.40 -0.57 16.32
N ASP A 54 3.57 -1.54 16.69
CA ASP A 54 3.28 -1.85 18.10
C ASP A 54 4.45 -2.61 18.75
#